data_AF-F2CBH8-F1
#
_entry.id   AF-F2CBH8-F1
#
_cell.length_a   1.000
_cell.length_b   1.000
_cell.length_c   1.000
_cell.angle_alpha   90.00
_cell.angle_beta   90.00
_cell.angle_gamma   90.00
#
_symmetry.space_group_name_H-M   'P 1'
#
loop_
_entity.id
_entity.type
_entity.pdbx_description
1 polymer ?
#
loop_
_entity_poly.entity_id
_entity_poly.type
_entity_poly.pdbx_seq_one_letter_code
_entity_poly.pdbx_strand_id
1 'polypeptide(L)'
;MRQIDRFLRTIYKDFPLFEIFDYNYKSSSPSYKFASDSSIKWRSAFDLKDNDYRHEVKKVYQRSYSDYNEDELDNLIVEYSEKIGKYSPTKYRHNTLNLFLYIAKELVFYQANSLSICFDSLLEWNGIINKIDANIIFAMKAAIEDHDISFEDAHRIQHDNYRLNRLLSEGISENHMHLKGSGYTSELNWYDFSTDTCFEGQKSKKFFDILKKNIRHYENEKLAFLKVRIIKFYLFAQIFDHRFEDSEFKKIFKKALQSDDLDYFEFLYNKLKPQIEIFKEYWEKEFSHFNHSPRKEFLIERSFLKRLFSKYLRCELSDFDLYLLNIYLLALNKFKMIFYQDNEGMGFEKFKHSENIKEELLGGKDLNKRIYRTVFDKYYSEKNVKQIEFRIAPKTSVKEYYKIIRDLKNVNDDFKKKIRIMLSNLDLSFTISKIKMILI
;
A
#
# COMPACT_ATOMS: atom_id res chain seq x y z
N MET A 1 3.97 -21.94 3.03
CA MET A 1 5.20 -21.20 2.66
C MET A 1 5.83 -20.57 3.92
N ARG A 2 6.33 -21.42 4.83
CA ARG A 2 6.70 -21.02 6.21
C ARG A 2 7.83 -19.98 6.24
N GLN A 3 7.62 -18.82 6.89
CA GLN A 3 8.55 -17.69 7.03
C GLN A 3 8.63 -16.71 5.84
N ILE A 4 7.92 -16.94 4.73
CA ILE A 4 7.94 -16.00 3.59
C ILE A 4 7.44 -14.61 3.98
N ASP A 5 6.49 -14.57 4.90
CA ASP A 5 5.91 -13.38 5.50
C ASP A 5 6.97 -12.56 6.26
N ARG A 6 7.96 -13.21 6.88
CA ARG A 6 9.08 -12.51 7.53
C ARG A 6 10.01 -11.88 6.50
N PHE A 7 10.38 -12.60 5.44
CA PHE A 7 11.18 -12.04 4.35
C PHE A 7 10.48 -10.86 3.66
N LEU A 8 9.18 -10.97 3.41
CA LEU A 8 8.37 -9.86 2.92
C LEU A 8 8.44 -8.64 3.84
N ARG A 9 8.28 -8.85 5.16
CA ARG A 9 8.43 -7.76 6.14
C ARG A 9 9.83 -7.17 6.11
N THR A 10 10.87 -8.01 6.13
CA THR A 10 12.26 -7.54 6.10
C THR A 10 12.54 -6.69 4.86
N ILE A 11 12.18 -7.18 3.68
CA ILE A 11 12.54 -6.56 2.39
C ILE A 11 11.64 -5.37 2.04
N TYR A 12 10.33 -5.52 2.20
CA TYR A 12 9.34 -4.54 1.72
C TYR A 12 8.71 -3.72 2.83
N LYS A 13 9.19 -3.78 4.06
CA LYS A 13 8.65 -2.97 5.16
C LYS A 13 9.72 -2.43 6.09
N ASP A 14 10.59 -3.29 6.62
CA ASP A 14 11.58 -2.91 7.63
C ASP A 14 12.88 -2.37 7.01
N PHE A 15 13.16 -2.69 5.75
CA PHE A 15 14.32 -2.15 5.03
C PHE A 15 14.31 -0.61 5.02
N PRO A 16 15.41 0.07 5.39
CA PRO A 16 15.45 1.53 5.40
C PRO A 16 15.27 2.09 3.99
N LEU A 17 14.28 2.97 3.81
CA LEU A 17 13.90 3.45 2.48
C LEU A 17 14.96 4.42 1.95
N PHE A 18 15.62 5.17 2.82
CA PHE A 18 16.69 6.08 2.39
C PHE A 18 17.97 5.34 1.96
N GLU A 19 18.30 4.19 2.59
CA GLU A 19 19.52 3.43 2.27
C GLU A 19 19.49 2.89 0.84
N ILE A 20 18.31 2.61 0.29
CA ILE A 20 18.19 2.15 -1.12
C ILE A 20 18.59 3.21 -2.14
N PHE A 21 18.54 4.49 -1.75
CA PHE A 21 18.95 5.63 -2.57
C PHE A 21 20.39 6.05 -2.30
N ASP A 22 21.01 5.56 -1.23
CA ASP A 22 22.38 5.93 -0.87
C ASP A 22 23.37 5.27 -1.83
N TYR A 23 24.11 6.12 -2.55
CA TYR A 23 25.16 5.74 -3.48
C TYR A 23 26.29 4.96 -2.79
N ASN A 24 26.56 5.22 -1.50
CA ASN A 24 27.63 4.57 -0.73
C ASN A 24 27.27 3.16 -0.26
N TYR A 25 26.06 2.70 -0.51
CA TYR A 25 25.70 1.28 -0.38
C TYR A 25 26.63 0.36 -1.20
N LYS A 26 27.36 0.90 -2.20
CA LYS A 26 28.30 0.14 -3.06
C LYS A 26 29.67 0.77 -3.31
N SER A 27 30.07 1.83 -2.59
CA SER A 27 31.44 2.35 -2.74
C SER A 27 31.99 2.99 -1.47
N SER A 28 33.18 2.55 -1.07
CA SER A 28 34.01 3.12 0.00
C SER A 28 34.72 4.43 -0.40
N SER A 29 34.11 5.28 -1.25
CA SER A 29 34.72 6.54 -1.72
C SER A 29 33.83 7.76 -1.46
N PRO A 30 34.35 8.84 -0.86
CA PRO A 30 33.60 10.08 -0.62
C PRO A 30 33.19 10.79 -1.92
N SER A 31 31.99 11.37 -1.88
CA SER A 31 31.21 11.96 -2.95
C SER A 31 31.59 13.41 -3.31
N TYR A 32 31.92 13.69 -4.58
CA TYR A 32 31.70 15.01 -5.23
C TYR A 32 31.54 14.93 -6.77
N LYS A 33 31.29 13.76 -7.36
CA LYS A 33 31.04 13.63 -8.81
C LYS A 33 29.73 12.90 -9.06
N PHE A 34 28.81 13.56 -9.78
CA PHE A 34 27.66 12.88 -10.40
C PHE A 34 28.20 11.75 -11.28
N ALA A 35 27.96 10.51 -10.89
CA ALA A 35 28.47 9.38 -11.62
C ALA A 35 27.71 9.18 -12.93
N SER A 36 28.40 8.68 -13.97
CA SER A 36 27.77 8.26 -15.21
C SER A 36 26.84 7.07 -14.95
N ASP A 37 25.78 6.92 -15.76
CA ASP A 37 24.79 5.82 -15.68
C ASP A 37 25.42 4.41 -15.56
N SER A 38 26.67 4.25 -15.99
CA SER A 38 27.44 3.01 -15.95
C SER A 38 27.91 2.55 -14.56
N SER A 39 27.90 3.41 -13.53
CA SER A 39 28.35 3.02 -12.18
C SER A 39 27.24 2.48 -11.27
N ILE A 40 25.97 2.77 -11.58
CA ILE A 40 24.86 2.36 -10.73
C ILE A 40 24.36 0.99 -11.16
N LYS A 41 24.66 -0.02 -10.34
CA LYS A 41 24.22 -1.40 -10.58
C LYS A 41 22.75 -1.57 -10.19
N TRP A 42 21.83 -0.90 -10.89
CA TRP A 42 20.38 -1.04 -10.67
C TRP A 42 19.92 -2.51 -10.67
N ARG A 43 20.54 -3.34 -11.53
CA ARG A 43 20.32 -4.79 -11.61
C ARG A 43 20.54 -5.56 -10.31
N SER A 44 21.41 -5.06 -9.44
CA SER A 44 21.82 -5.77 -8.22
C SER A 44 21.03 -5.38 -6.98
N ALA A 45 20.26 -4.29 -7.05
CA ALA A 45 19.34 -3.93 -5.98
C ALA A 45 18.09 -4.81 -6.05
N PHE A 46 17.59 -5.27 -4.90
CA PHE A 46 16.45 -6.20 -4.84
C PHE A 46 16.69 -7.54 -5.56
N ASP A 47 17.95 -7.96 -5.71
CA ASP A 47 18.32 -9.26 -6.29
C ASP A 47 18.90 -10.18 -5.21
N LEU A 48 18.22 -11.28 -4.90
CA LEU A 48 18.67 -12.25 -3.89
C LEU A 48 19.92 -13.04 -4.30
N LYS A 49 20.42 -12.90 -5.52
CA LYS A 49 21.70 -13.45 -5.96
C LYS A 49 22.87 -12.52 -5.65
N ASP A 50 22.62 -11.22 -5.45
CA ASP A 50 23.65 -10.23 -5.13
C ASP A 50 24.10 -10.40 -3.67
N ASN A 51 25.40 -10.55 -3.45
CA ASN A 51 25.96 -10.78 -2.11
C ASN A 51 25.77 -9.57 -1.19
N ASP A 52 25.99 -8.36 -1.71
CA ASP A 52 25.86 -7.13 -0.94
C ASP A 52 24.41 -6.93 -0.50
N TYR A 53 23.47 -7.11 -1.44
CA TYR A 53 22.05 -7.00 -1.10
C TYR A 53 21.61 -8.06 -0.08
N ARG A 54 22.02 -9.33 -0.25
CA ARG A 54 21.73 -10.38 0.74
C ARG A 54 22.26 -10.03 2.13
N HIS A 55 23.49 -9.54 2.21
CA HIS A 55 24.10 -9.16 3.48
C HIS A 55 23.25 -8.14 4.25
N GLU A 56 22.71 -7.15 3.56
CA GLU A 56 21.90 -6.11 4.18
C GLU A 56 20.50 -6.61 4.53
N VAL A 57 19.90 -7.45 3.69
CA VAL A 57 18.66 -8.16 4.05
C VAL A 57 18.87 -8.99 5.34
N LYS A 58 20.00 -9.70 5.47
CA LYS A 58 20.33 -10.46 6.68
C LYS A 58 20.45 -9.56 7.92
N LYS A 59 21.18 -8.44 7.80
CA LYS A 59 21.29 -7.46 8.89
C LYS A 59 19.92 -6.93 9.34
N VAL A 60 19.05 -6.58 8.39
CA VAL A 60 17.70 -6.09 8.72
C VAL A 60 16.86 -7.20 9.36
N TYR A 61 16.94 -8.43 8.83
CA TYR A 61 16.24 -9.58 9.40
C TYR A 61 16.64 -9.81 10.87
N GLN A 62 17.93 -9.83 11.16
CA GLN A 62 18.48 -10.10 12.49
C GLN A 62 18.15 -9.01 13.52
N ARG A 63 17.82 -7.78 13.08
CA ARG A 63 17.32 -6.72 13.99
C ARG A 63 15.92 -7.03 14.51
N SER A 64 15.10 -7.75 13.75
CA SER A 64 13.69 -8.03 14.07
C SER A 64 13.45 -9.47 14.53
N TYR A 65 14.36 -10.39 14.20
CA TYR A 65 14.23 -11.81 14.50
C TYR A 65 15.57 -12.39 14.94
N SER A 66 15.60 -13.08 16.08
CA SER A 66 16.80 -13.67 16.66
C SER A 66 16.82 -15.20 16.60
N ASP A 67 15.95 -15.80 15.78
CA ASP A 67 15.71 -17.25 15.75
C ASP A 67 16.50 -18.03 14.69
N TYR A 68 17.30 -17.34 13.87
CA TYR A 68 18.19 -17.96 12.89
C TYR A 68 19.60 -17.37 12.99
N ASN A 69 20.61 -18.24 12.92
CA ASN A 69 22.00 -17.81 12.73
C ASN A 69 22.26 -17.42 11.25
N GLU A 70 23.46 -16.90 10.94
CA GLU A 70 23.78 -16.43 9.59
C GLU A 70 23.72 -17.53 8.53
N ASP A 71 24.22 -18.73 8.83
CA ASP A 71 24.26 -19.86 7.89
C ASP A 71 22.84 -20.37 7.59
N GLU A 72 21.99 -20.48 8.61
CA GLU A 72 20.59 -20.85 8.46
C GLU A 72 19.83 -19.82 7.62
N LEU A 73 20.12 -18.53 7.82
CA LEU A 73 19.49 -17.46 7.07
C LEU A 73 19.95 -17.44 5.60
N ASP A 74 21.22 -17.73 5.33
CA ASP A 74 21.72 -17.90 3.96
C ASP A 74 21.05 -19.07 3.25
N ASN A 75 20.88 -20.21 3.94
CA ASN A 75 20.15 -21.36 3.40
C ASN A 75 18.69 -21.01 3.08
N LEU A 76 18.01 -20.29 3.97
CA LEU A 76 16.64 -19.82 3.74
C LEU A 76 16.56 -18.87 2.54
N ILE A 77 17.50 -17.93 2.41
CA ILE A 77 17.54 -17.01 1.27
C ILE A 77 17.73 -17.77 -0.04
N VAL A 78 18.64 -18.74 -0.07
CA VAL A 78 18.87 -19.60 -1.25
C VAL A 78 17.61 -20.37 -1.60
N GLU A 79 16.98 -21.03 -0.61
CA GLU A 79 15.72 -21.77 -0.79
C GLU A 79 14.62 -20.88 -1.37
N TYR A 80 14.44 -19.67 -0.83
CA TYR A 80 13.44 -18.74 -1.35
C TYR A 80 13.79 -18.21 -2.73
N SER A 81 15.06 -17.92 -3.01
CA SER A 81 15.54 -17.50 -4.33
C SER A 81 15.26 -18.57 -5.40
N GLU A 82 15.40 -19.85 -5.06
CA GLU A 82 15.06 -20.96 -5.94
C GLU A 82 13.54 -21.09 -6.13
N LYS A 83 12.77 -21.03 -5.04
CA LYS A 83 11.30 -21.13 -5.07
C LYS A 83 10.67 -20.03 -5.91
N ILE A 84 11.06 -18.77 -5.70
CA ILE A 84 10.54 -17.66 -6.49
C ILE A 84 11.01 -17.77 -7.94
N GLY A 85 12.24 -18.23 -8.16
CA GLY A 85 12.83 -18.43 -9.49
C GLY A 85 12.06 -19.40 -10.39
N LYS A 86 11.26 -20.32 -9.81
CA LYS A 86 10.40 -21.26 -10.56
C LYS A 86 9.34 -20.57 -11.42
N TYR A 87 8.78 -19.45 -10.94
CA TYR A 87 7.68 -18.75 -11.61
C TYR A 87 8.09 -17.43 -12.24
N SER A 88 9.31 -17.00 -11.97
CA SER A 88 9.83 -15.70 -12.34
C SER A 88 10.08 -15.58 -13.84
N PRO A 89 9.86 -14.40 -14.44
CA PRO A 89 10.36 -14.13 -15.78
C PRO A 89 11.88 -14.31 -15.83
N THR A 90 12.41 -14.90 -16.91
CA THR A 90 13.83 -15.31 -17.00
C THR A 90 14.79 -14.15 -16.74
N LYS A 91 14.45 -12.94 -17.20
CA LYS A 91 15.25 -11.72 -17.00
C LYS A 91 15.39 -11.32 -15.53
N TYR A 92 14.44 -11.69 -14.67
CA TYR A 92 14.34 -11.21 -13.29
C TYR A 92 14.28 -12.34 -12.27
N ARG A 93 14.87 -13.51 -12.60
CA ARG A 93 14.69 -14.76 -11.86
C ARG A 93 14.87 -14.65 -10.34
N HIS A 94 15.78 -13.80 -9.88
CA HIS A 94 16.15 -13.66 -8.47
C HIS A 94 15.67 -12.35 -7.83
N ASN A 95 14.88 -11.55 -8.55
CA ASN A 95 14.36 -10.30 -8.01
C ASN A 95 13.36 -10.59 -6.86
N THR A 96 13.42 -9.81 -5.78
CA THR A 96 12.57 -10.01 -4.60
C THR A 96 11.09 -9.79 -4.88
N LEU A 97 10.73 -9.07 -5.95
CA LEU A 97 9.34 -8.88 -6.36
C LEU A 97 8.65 -10.22 -6.64
N ASN A 98 9.43 -11.23 -7.03
CA ASN A 98 8.91 -12.58 -7.25
C ASN A 98 8.40 -13.26 -5.97
N LEU A 99 8.66 -12.72 -4.77
CA LEU A 99 7.96 -13.16 -3.56
C LEU A 99 6.44 -12.93 -3.70
N PHE A 100 6.02 -11.77 -4.20
CA PHE A 100 4.61 -11.49 -4.46
C PHE A 100 4.04 -12.37 -5.57
N LEU A 101 4.82 -12.61 -6.64
CA LEU A 101 4.44 -13.52 -7.73
C LEU A 101 4.21 -14.94 -7.23
N TYR A 102 5.16 -15.46 -6.43
CA TYR A 102 5.08 -16.78 -5.82
C TYR A 102 3.83 -16.90 -4.93
N ILE A 103 3.59 -15.92 -4.05
CA ILE A 103 2.40 -15.90 -3.18
C ILE A 103 1.11 -15.83 -4.02
N ALA A 104 1.04 -14.96 -5.02
CA ALA A 104 -0.13 -14.83 -5.87
C ALA A 104 -0.44 -16.12 -6.64
N LYS A 105 0.58 -16.89 -7.05
CA LYS A 105 0.38 -18.18 -7.74
C LYS A 105 0.00 -19.32 -6.80
N GLU A 106 0.64 -19.42 -5.64
CA GLU A 106 0.50 -20.58 -4.76
C GLU A 106 -0.68 -20.45 -3.77
N LEU A 107 -0.98 -19.23 -3.32
CA LEU A 107 -1.91 -19.02 -2.21
C LEU A 107 -3.29 -18.55 -2.65
N VAL A 108 -3.37 -17.80 -3.76
CA VAL A 108 -4.59 -17.07 -4.15
C VAL A 108 -5.11 -17.55 -5.50
N PHE A 109 -6.43 -17.66 -5.63
CA PHE A 109 -7.13 -17.99 -6.88
C PHE A 109 -8.42 -17.20 -7.02
N TYR A 110 -8.95 -17.09 -8.24
CA TYR A 110 -10.29 -16.53 -8.44
C TYR A 110 -11.35 -17.63 -8.32
N GLN A 111 -12.41 -17.32 -7.58
CA GLN A 111 -13.61 -18.14 -7.46
C GLN A 111 -14.82 -17.23 -7.53
N ALA A 112 -15.75 -17.51 -8.46
CA ALA A 112 -16.91 -16.66 -8.71
C ALA A 112 -16.55 -15.16 -8.84
N ASN A 113 -15.52 -14.86 -9.61
CA ASN A 113 -14.99 -13.51 -9.84
C ASN A 113 -14.45 -12.79 -8.59
N SER A 114 -14.24 -13.51 -7.48
CA SER A 114 -13.66 -12.98 -6.24
C SER A 114 -12.36 -13.69 -5.90
N LEU A 115 -11.36 -12.92 -5.46
CA LEU A 115 -10.10 -13.47 -4.98
C LEU A 115 -10.32 -14.26 -3.70
N SER A 116 -9.86 -15.50 -3.70
CA SER A 116 -10.11 -16.51 -2.67
C SER A 116 -8.83 -17.26 -2.32
N ILE A 117 -8.81 -17.86 -1.14
CA ILE A 117 -7.78 -18.80 -0.69
C ILE A 117 -8.41 -20.11 -0.22
N CYS A 118 -7.58 -21.14 -0.12
CA CYS A 118 -7.95 -22.32 0.64
C CYS A 118 -8.09 -21.95 2.12
N PHE A 119 -9.17 -22.42 2.75
CA PHE A 119 -9.43 -22.18 4.17
C PHE A 119 -8.27 -22.62 5.07
N ASP A 120 -7.61 -23.72 4.74
CA ASP A 120 -6.45 -24.24 5.49
C ASP A 120 -5.24 -23.29 5.43
N SER A 121 -5.24 -22.35 4.48
CA SER A 121 -4.19 -21.34 4.33
C SER A 121 -4.53 -19.99 4.97
N LEU A 122 -5.65 -19.87 5.70
CA LEU A 122 -6.07 -18.61 6.35
C LEU A 122 -5.01 -18.05 7.33
N LEU A 123 -4.38 -18.91 8.12
CA LEU A 123 -3.33 -18.48 9.07
C LEU A 123 -2.11 -17.95 8.34
N GLU A 124 -1.76 -18.58 7.23
CA GLU A 124 -0.65 -18.16 6.38
C GLU A 124 -0.94 -16.82 5.71
N TRP A 125 -2.13 -16.69 5.11
CA TRP A 125 -2.62 -15.43 4.56
C TRP A 125 -2.59 -14.31 5.61
N ASN A 126 -3.12 -14.57 6.81
CA ASN A 126 -3.11 -13.63 7.92
C ASN A 126 -1.67 -13.21 8.31
N GLY A 127 -0.72 -14.14 8.35
CA GLY A 127 0.70 -13.83 8.58
C GLY A 127 1.27 -12.85 7.56
N ILE A 128 0.88 -13.01 6.28
CA ILE A 128 1.31 -12.16 5.16
C ILE A 128 0.66 -10.77 5.22
N ILE A 129 -0.68 -10.68 5.29
CA ILE A 129 -1.39 -9.40 5.20
C ILE A 129 -1.26 -8.52 6.45
N ASN A 130 -0.83 -9.07 7.58
CA ASN A 130 -0.44 -8.27 8.74
C ASN A 130 0.92 -7.56 8.55
N LYS A 131 1.68 -7.95 7.52
CA LYS A 131 3.04 -7.46 7.28
C LYS A 131 3.15 -6.62 6.02
N ILE A 132 2.34 -6.91 5.01
CA ILE A 132 2.32 -6.21 3.73
C ILE A 132 0.90 -5.91 3.27
N ASP A 133 0.78 -4.94 2.37
CA ASP A 133 -0.47 -4.57 1.72
C ASP A 133 -0.99 -5.70 0.82
N ALA A 134 -2.16 -6.25 1.18
CA ALA A 134 -2.85 -7.27 0.39
C ALA A 134 -3.13 -6.82 -1.05
N ASN A 135 -3.28 -5.51 -1.29
CA ASN A 135 -3.57 -4.96 -2.60
C ASN A 135 -2.47 -5.24 -3.62
N ILE A 136 -1.21 -5.42 -3.17
CA ILE A 136 -0.08 -5.81 -4.00
C ILE A 136 -0.29 -7.23 -4.55
N ILE A 137 -0.69 -8.18 -3.70
CA ILE A 137 -0.95 -9.56 -4.10
C ILE A 137 -2.16 -9.63 -5.04
N PHE A 138 -3.20 -8.84 -4.77
CA PHE A 138 -4.38 -8.78 -5.62
C PHE A 138 -4.06 -8.25 -7.02
N ALA A 139 -3.29 -7.16 -7.10
CA ALA A 139 -2.83 -6.61 -8.37
C ALA A 139 -1.93 -7.59 -9.14
N MET A 140 -1.03 -8.29 -8.42
CA MET A 140 -0.18 -9.32 -9.02
C MET A 140 -1.01 -10.48 -9.58
N LYS A 141 -1.99 -10.97 -8.80
CA LYS A 141 -2.88 -12.04 -9.23
C LYS A 141 -3.71 -11.65 -10.45
N ALA A 142 -4.23 -10.43 -10.46
CA ALA A 142 -4.95 -9.89 -11.61
C ALA A 142 -4.05 -9.76 -12.84
N ALA A 143 -2.76 -9.42 -12.68
CA ALA A 143 -1.80 -9.39 -13.80
C ALA A 143 -1.48 -10.79 -14.34
N ILE A 144 -1.38 -11.80 -13.47
CA ILE A 144 -1.10 -13.20 -13.87
C ILE A 144 -2.24 -13.76 -14.71
N GLU A 145 -3.49 -13.49 -14.34
CA GLU A 145 -4.69 -14.05 -15.00
C GLU A 145 -5.31 -13.08 -16.02
N ASP A 146 -4.64 -11.96 -16.31
CA ASP A 146 -5.15 -10.85 -17.13
C ASP A 146 -6.58 -10.42 -16.77
N HIS A 147 -6.87 -10.41 -15.47
CA HIS A 147 -8.15 -10.00 -14.95
C HIS A 147 -8.26 -8.48 -14.92
N ASP A 148 -9.38 -7.95 -15.40
CA ASP A 148 -9.66 -6.51 -15.37
C ASP A 148 -10.15 -6.07 -13.99
N ILE A 149 -9.53 -5.01 -13.48
CA ILE A 149 -9.91 -4.44 -12.17
C ILE A 149 -11.22 -3.67 -12.33
N SER A 150 -12.26 -4.15 -11.66
CA SER A 150 -13.61 -3.58 -11.72
C SER A 150 -13.97 -2.74 -10.49
N PHE A 151 -15.08 -1.99 -10.53
CA PHE A 151 -15.59 -1.28 -9.34
C PHE A 151 -16.18 -2.23 -8.28
N GLU A 152 -16.48 -3.48 -8.66
CA GLU A 152 -17.04 -4.50 -7.78
C GLU A 152 -15.96 -5.26 -7.03
N ASP A 153 -14.71 -5.15 -7.46
CA ASP A 153 -13.59 -5.89 -6.87
C ASP A 153 -13.50 -5.67 -5.37
N ALA A 154 -13.47 -6.78 -4.64
CA ALA A 154 -13.44 -6.76 -3.19
C ALA A 154 -12.11 -6.20 -2.66
N HIS A 155 -12.18 -5.51 -1.53
CA HIS A 155 -11.01 -5.15 -0.73
C HIS A 155 -10.48 -6.31 0.12
N ARG A 156 -11.30 -7.34 0.34
CA ARG A 156 -11.00 -8.50 1.21
C ARG A 156 -10.93 -9.78 0.40
N ILE A 157 -10.08 -10.69 0.84
CA ILE A 157 -10.02 -12.05 0.30
C ILE A 157 -11.19 -12.88 0.83
N GLN A 158 -11.68 -13.82 0.02
CA GLN A 158 -12.64 -14.84 0.41
C GLN A 158 -11.93 -16.17 0.75
N HIS A 159 -12.68 -17.17 1.20
CA HIS A 159 -12.17 -18.53 1.35
C HIS A 159 -13.17 -19.57 0.84
N ASP A 160 -12.68 -20.75 0.50
CA ASP A 160 -13.45 -21.84 -0.11
C ASP A 160 -14.28 -22.70 0.86
N ASN A 161 -14.21 -22.47 2.18
CA ASN A 161 -15.04 -23.21 3.15
C ASN A 161 -16.54 -22.86 3.05
N TYR A 162 -17.25 -23.62 2.23
CA TYR A 162 -18.69 -23.46 1.98
C TYR A 162 -19.56 -23.54 3.25
N ARG A 163 -19.21 -24.42 4.19
CA ARG A 163 -19.99 -24.60 5.43
C ARG A 163 -19.92 -23.33 6.28
N LEU A 164 -18.71 -22.80 6.45
CA LEU A 164 -18.52 -21.57 7.21
C LEU A 164 -19.15 -20.37 6.48
N ASN A 165 -18.98 -20.26 5.16
CA ASN A 165 -19.63 -19.21 4.37
C ASN A 165 -21.15 -19.25 4.50
N ARG A 166 -21.77 -20.45 4.50
CA ARG A 166 -23.21 -20.62 4.72
C ARG A 166 -23.62 -20.12 6.10
N LEU A 167 -22.91 -20.54 7.15
CA LEU A 167 -23.19 -20.08 8.52
C LEU A 167 -23.05 -18.56 8.64
N LEU A 168 -21.98 -17.98 8.10
CA LEU A 168 -21.75 -16.54 8.14
C LEU A 168 -22.75 -15.75 7.27
N SER A 169 -23.33 -16.36 6.23
CA SER A 169 -24.36 -15.74 5.40
C SER A 169 -25.69 -15.52 6.12
N GLU A 170 -25.97 -16.29 7.18
CA GLU A 170 -27.12 -16.08 8.06
C GLU A 170 -27.04 -14.75 8.82
N GLY A 171 -25.85 -14.17 8.88
CA GLY A 171 -25.60 -12.80 9.24
C GLY A 171 -24.84 -12.64 10.55
N ILE A 172 -23.95 -11.65 10.58
CA ILE A 172 -23.06 -11.38 11.70
C ILE A 172 -23.37 -10.02 12.33
N SER A 173 -23.11 -9.93 13.63
CA SER A 173 -23.07 -8.66 14.36
C SER A 173 -21.63 -8.34 14.69
N GLU A 174 -21.18 -7.19 14.23
CA GLU A 174 -19.82 -6.71 14.47
C GLU A 174 -19.82 -5.73 15.64
N ASN A 175 -19.26 -6.15 16.78
CA ASN A 175 -19.39 -5.46 18.06
C ASN A 175 -18.11 -4.70 18.49
N HIS A 176 -17.04 -4.75 17.69
CA HIS A 176 -15.73 -4.19 18.06
C HIS A 176 -15.10 -3.37 16.93
N MET A 177 -15.77 -2.29 16.52
CA MET A 177 -15.29 -1.52 15.37
C MET A 177 -14.82 -0.11 15.68
N HIS A 178 -13.53 0.12 15.45
CA HIS A 178 -12.94 1.44 15.49
C HIS A 178 -13.31 2.20 14.22
N LEU A 179 -14.24 3.15 14.35
CA LEU A 179 -14.85 3.84 13.20
C LEU A 179 -13.84 4.27 12.12
N LYS A 180 -12.69 4.82 12.54
CA LYS A 180 -11.66 5.36 11.64
C LYS A 180 -10.74 4.30 11.07
N GLY A 181 -10.59 3.15 11.74
CA GLY A 181 -9.84 2.00 11.26
C GLY A 181 -10.68 1.01 10.45
N SER A 182 -12.00 1.15 10.50
CA SER A 182 -12.92 0.22 9.87
C SER A 182 -13.08 0.39 8.35
N GLY A 183 -12.72 1.54 7.77
CA GLY A 183 -12.83 1.80 6.33
C GLY A 183 -11.53 1.51 5.54
N TYR A 184 -11.37 2.18 4.40
CA TYR A 184 -10.17 2.11 3.54
C TYR A 184 -9.14 3.21 3.88
N THR A 185 -9.01 3.54 5.17
CA THR A 185 -8.30 4.75 5.63
C THR A 185 -6.82 4.75 5.26
N SER A 186 -6.15 3.60 5.28
CA SER A 186 -4.73 3.52 4.89
C SER A 186 -4.53 3.83 3.40
N GLU A 187 -5.44 3.34 2.56
CA GLU A 187 -5.46 3.52 1.13
C GLU A 187 -5.79 4.95 0.74
N LEU A 188 -6.78 5.56 1.44
CA LEU A 188 -7.10 6.98 1.30
C LEU A 188 -5.86 7.85 1.58
N ASN A 189 -5.16 7.57 2.68
CA ASN A 189 -3.99 8.33 3.08
C ASN A 189 -2.82 8.16 2.11
N TRP A 190 -2.56 6.92 1.65
CA TRP A 190 -1.50 6.67 0.68
C TRP A 190 -1.80 7.36 -0.65
N TYR A 191 -3.02 7.24 -1.15
CA TYR A 191 -3.43 7.89 -2.38
C TYR A 191 -3.23 9.41 -2.26
N ASP A 192 -3.82 10.02 -1.22
CA ASP A 192 -3.71 11.46 -1.01
C ASP A 192 -2.24 11.90 -0.89
N PHE A 193 -1.41 11.22 -0.11
CA PHE A 193 0.01 11.55 0.04
C PHE A 193 0.79 11.43 -1.26
N SER A 194 0.62 10.30 -1.95
CA SER A 194 1.39 9.97 -3.16
C SER A 194 1.01 10.82 -4.37
N THR A 195 -0.21 11.41 -4.39
CA THR A 195 -0.69 12.27 -5.48
C THR A 195 -0.70 13.77 -5.18
N ASP A 196 -0.50 14.21 -3.92
CA ASP A 196 -0.49 15.63 -3.53
C ASP A 196 0.68 16.42 -4.18
N THR A 197 0.82 17.71 -3.91
CA THR A 197 2.01 18.52 -4.26
C THR A 197 3.19 18.24 -3.32
N CYS A 198 4.40 18.11 -3.86
CA CYS A 198 5.55 17.54 -3.13
C CYS A 198 5.94 18.31 -1.85
N PHE A 199 5.98 19.64 -1.92
CA PHE A 199 6.43 20.52 -0.83
C PHE A 199 5.33 21.45 -0.27
N GLU A 200 4.30 21.72 -1.06
CA GLU A 200 3.26 22.70 -0.74
C GLU A 200 2.04 22.08 -0.03
N GLY A 201 1.96 20.74 0.00
CA GLY A 201 0.83 20.00 0.54
C GLY A 201 0.70 20.06 2.06
N GLN A 202 -0.43 20.59 2.57
CA GLN A 202 -0.73 20.62 4.01
C GLN A 202 -0.73 19.21 4.63
N LYS A 203 -1.13 18.19 3.87
CA LYS A 203 -1.11 16.78 4.31
C LYS A 203 0.31 16.23 4.42
N SER A 204 1.17 16.61 3.48
CA SER A 204 2.59 16.26 3.46
C SER A 204 3.29 16.79 4.72
N LYS A 205 3.03 18.03 5.12
CA LYS A 205 3.58 18.61 6.36
C LYS A 205 3.22 17.78 7.59
N LYS A 206 1.93 17.44 7.74
CA LYS A 206 1.46 16.60 8.85
C LYS A 206 2.06 15.19 8.83
N PHE A 207 2.23 14.59 7.64
CA PHE A 207 2.88 13.29 7.49
C PHE A 207 4.30 13.33 8.00
N PHE A 208 5.06 14.35 7.60
CA PHE A 208 6.43 14.49 8.03
C PHE A 208 6.54 14.84 9.52
N ASP A 209 5.60 15.59 10.10
CA ASP A 209 5.54 15.81 11.55
C ASP A 209 5.33 14.49 12.33
N ILE A 210 4.49 13.58 11.81
CA ILE A 210 4.30 12.24 12.38
C ILE A 210 5.57 11.40 12.20
N LEU A 211 6.17 11.43 11.01
CA LEU A 211 7.39 10.70 10.69
C LEU A 211 8.54 11.11 11.62
N LYS A 212 8.70 12.41 11.87
CA LYS A 212 9.73 13.01 12.74
C LYS A 212 9.69 12.48 14.17
N LYS A 213 8.49 12.17 14.68
CA LYS A 213 8.29 11.62 16.03
C LYS A 213 8.62 10.13 16.12
N ASN A 214 8.54 9.41 15.01
CA ASN A 214 8.59 7.94 15.00
C ASN A 214 9.89 7.37 14.42
N ILE A 215 10.71 8.17 13.73
CA ILE A 215 11.89 7.68 13.02
C ILE A 215 13.15 8.47 13.39
N ARG A 216 14.25 7.76 13.70
CA ARG A 216 15.56 8.34 14.05
C ARG A 216 16.21 9.10 12.89
N HIS A 217 16.24 8.51 11.70
CA HIS A 217 16.81 9.10 10.48
C HIS A 217 15.77 9.90 9.68
N TYR A 218 15.08 10.80 10.36
CA TYR A 218 13.91 11.50 9.82
C TYR A 218 14.21 12.28 8.53
N GLU A 219 15.27 13.08 8.46
CA GLU A 219 15.54 13.92 7.26
C GLU A 219 15.80 13.06 6.02
N ASN A 220 16.58 11.98 6.18
CA ASN A 220 16.86 11.03 5.10
C ASN A 220 15.59 10.31 4.64
N GLU A 221 14.75 9.84 5.57
CA GLU A 221 13.48 9.18 5.25
C GLU A 221 12.47 10.14 4.63
N LYS A 222 12.40 11.38 5.11
CA LYS A 222 11.57 12.44 4.50
C LYS A 222 11.97 12.64 3.04
N LEU A 223 13.25 12.82 2.75
CA LEU A 223 13.75 12.97 1.39
C LEU A 223 13.42 11.73 0.53
N ALA A 224 13.59 10.53 1.08
CA ALA A 224 13.26 9.29 0.39
C ALA A 224 11.76 9.19 0.04
N PHE A 225 10.87 9.55 0.95
CA PHE A 225 9.43 9.62 0.69
C PHE A 225 9.05 10.68 -0.34
N LEU A 226 9.76 11.81 -0.39
CA LEU A 226 9.56 12.82 -1.44
C LEU A 226 10.00 12.28 -2.81
N LYS A 227 11.11 11.56 -2.89
CA LYS A 227 11.56 10.88 -4.12
C LYS A 227 10.54 9.84 -4.61
N VAL A 228 9.90 9.09 -3.72
CA VAL A 228 8.86 8.10 -4.08
C VAL A 228 7.69 8.72 -4.84
N ARG A 229 7.36 10.00 -4.56
CA ARG A 229 6.25 10.68 -5.22
C ARG A 229 6.53 10.95 -6.70
N ILE A 230 7.75 11.39 -7.01
CA ILE A 230 8.17 11.53 -8.41
C ILE A 230 8.31 10.17 -9.09
N ILE A 231 8.72 9.12 -8.34
CA ILE A 231 8.77 7.74 -8.84
C ILE A 231 7.39 7.25 -9.27
N LYS A 232 6.33 7.52 -8.50
CA LYS A 232 4.97 7.11 -8.85
C LYS A 232 4.56 7.60 -10.24
N PHE A 233 4.77 8.89 -10.50
CA PHE A 233 4.39 9.47 -11.79
C PHE A 233 5.33 9.06 -12.93
N TYR A 234 6.61 8.85 -12.64
CA TYR A 234 7.53 8.22 -13.60
C TYR A 234 7.04 6.82 -14.00
N LEU A 235 6.75 5.96 -13.02
CA LEU A 235 6.21 4.61 -13.27
C LEU A 235 4.85 4.66 -13.98
N PHE A 236 4.02 5.66 -13.70
CA PHE A 236 2.78 5.87 -14.46
C PHE A 236 3.05 6.20 -15.93
N ALA A 237 4.05 7.02 -16.24
CA ALA A 237 4.45 7.27 -17.62
C ALA A 237 4.96 6.00 -18.34
N GLN A 238 5.61 5.08 -17.60
CA GLN A 238 6.05 3.78 -18.14
C GLN A 238 4.89 2.92 -18.64
N ILE A 239 3.70 3.07 -18.08
CA ILE A 239 2.52 2.33 -18.51
C ILE A 239 2.09 2.71 -19.94
N PHE A 240 2.42 3.91 -20.41
CA PHE A 240 2.05 4.42 -21.73
C PHE A 240 3.22 4.46 -22.73
N ASP A 241 4.25 3.64 -22.51
CA ASP A 241 5.43 3.52 -23.39
C ASP A 241 6.16 4.84 -23.64
N HIS A 242 6.43 5.58 -22.56
CA HIS A 242 7.26 6.79 -22.59
C HIS A 242 6.75 7.93 -23.48
N ARG A 243 5.47 7.94 -23.85
CA ARG A 243 4.88 9.00 -24.71
C ARG A 243 5.08 10.43 -24.20
N PHE A 244 5.53 10.57 -22.96
CA PHE A 244 5.61 11.84 -22.26
C PHE A 244 6.96 12.08 -21.57
N GLU A 245 8.01 11.33 -21.92
CA GLU A 245 9.35 11.53 -21.34
C GLU A 245 10.32 12.06 -22.40
N ASP A 246 10.75 13.31 -22.26
CA ASP A 246 11.89 13.82 -23.02
C ASP A 246 13.23 13.51 -22.31
N SER A 247 14.33 13.74 -23.03
CA SER A 247 15.68 13.46 -22.54
C SER A 247 16.09 14.36 -21.36
N GLU A 248 15.54 15.57 -21.28
CA GLU A 248 15.83 16.53 -20.22
C GLU A 248 15.13 16.12 -18.92
N PHE A 249 13.85 15.74 -18.98
CA PHE A 249 13.09 15.19 -17.87
C PHE A 249 13.79 13.99 -17.26
N LYS A 250 14.21 13.01 -18.08
CA LYS A 250 14.94 11.82 -17.60
C LYS A 250 16.23 12.19 -16.87
N LYS A 251 16.98 13.17 -17.40
CA LYS A 251 18.22 13.66 -16.79
C LYS A 251 17.98 14.33 -15.43
N ILE A 252 16.98 15.21 -15.35
CA ILE A 252 16.64 15.92 -14.10
C ILE A 252 16.07 14.94 -13.08
N PHE A 253 15.21 14.00 -13.50
CA PHE A 253 14.63 12.97 -12.66
C PHE A 253 15.70 12.10 -12.00
N LYS A 254 16.68 11.60 -12.78
CA LYS A 254 17.81 10.82 -12.24
C LYS A 254 18.63 11.63 -11.22
N LYS A 255 18.91 12.91 -11.51
CA LYS A 255 19.59 13.80 -10.56
C LYS A 255 18.80 13.98 -9.27
N ALA A 256 17.47 14.09 -9.36
CA ALA A 256 16.60 14.24 -8.20
C ALA A 256 16.65 12.98 -7.32
N LEU A 257 16.63 11.78 -7.93
CA LEU A 257 16.77 10.53 -7.19
C LEU A 257 18.13 10.39 -6.49
N GLN A 258 19.19 10.93 -7.09
CA GLN A 258 20.55 10.90 -6.54
C GLN A 258 20.83 12.00 -5.50
N SER A 259 19.97 13.01 -5.38
CA SER A 259 20.14 14.11 -4.43
C SER A 259 20.10 13.60 -2.99
N ASP A 260 21.10 13.93 -2.19
CA ASP A 260 21.16 13.71 -0.74
C ASP A 260 20.75 14.97 0.05
N ASP A 261 20.79 16.13 -0.61
CA ASP A 261 20.34 17.40 -0.07
C ASP A 261 18.86 17.71 -0.41
N LEU A 262 18.13 18.22 0.58
CA LEU A 262 16.71 18.51 0.46
C LEU A 262 16.44 19.76 -0.40
N ASP A 263 17.24 20.81 -0.23
CA ASP A 263 17.05 22.09 -0.94
C ASP A 263 17.38 21.92 -2.44
N TYR A 264 18.44 21.17 -2.74
CA TYR A 264 18.79 20.79 -4.11
C TYR A 264 17.73 19.88 -4.73
N PHE A 265 17.19 18.93 -3.97
CA PHE A 265 16.08 18.10 -4.44
C PHE A 265 14.83 18.95 -4.73
N GLU A 266 14.50 19.94 -3.89
CA GLU A 266 13.40 20.87 -4.12
C GLU A 266 13.61 21.71 -5.40
N PHE A 267 14.83 22.22 -5.61
CA PHE A 267 15.20 22.90 -6.85
C PHE A 267 14.99 22.01 -8.09
N LEU A 268 15.41 20.75 -8.03
CA LEU A 268 15.22 19.79 -9.13
C LEU A 268 13.74 19.44 -9.33
N TYR A 269 12.99 19.24 -8.24
CA TYR A 269 11.56 19.00 -8.29
C TYR A 269 10.82 20.16 -8.96
N ASN A 270 11.19 21.41 -8.66
CA ASN A 270 10.57 22.58 -9.29
C ASN A 270 10.76 22.59 -10.82
N LYS A 271 11.86 22.03 -11.32
CA LYS A 271 12.06 21.81 -12.76
C LYS A 271 11.24 20.65 -13.33
N LEU A 272 10.99 19.62 -12.53
CA LEU A 272 10.14 18.47 -12.90
C LEU A 272 8.64 18.78 -12.79
N LYS A 273 8.26 19.76 -11.96
CA LYS A 273 6.87 20.09 -11.61
C LYS A 273 5.97 20.25 -12.84
N PRO A 274 6.33 20.98 -13.91
CA PRO A 274 5.47 21.12 -15.09
C PRO A 274 5.09 19.77 -15.70
N GLN A 275 6.05 18.87 -15.87
CA GLN A 275 5.81 17.54 -16.44
C GLN A 275 5.02 16.64 -15.49
N ILE A 276 5.28 16.74 -14.18
CA ILE A 276 4.55 15.99 -13.15
C ILE A 276 3.07 16.41 -13.11
N GLU A 277 2.76 17.71 -13.25
CA GLU A 277 1.36 18.16 -13.29
C GLU A 277 0.63 17.65 -14.54
N ILE A 278 1.31 17.57 -15.69
CA ILE A 278 0.76 16.87 -16.88
C ILE A 278 0.45 15.41 -16.52
N PHE A 279 1.39 14.68 -15.90
CA PHE A 279 1.17 13.29 -15.50
C PHE A 279 0.00 13.12 -14.55
N LYS A 280 -0.23 14.07 -13.64
CA LYS A 280 -1.38 14.08 -12.73
C LYS A 280 -2.70 14.25 -13.46
N GLU A 281 -2.78 15.15 -14.44
CA GLU A 281 -3.99 15.31 -15.25
C GLU A 281 -4.33 14.02 -16.01
N TYR A 282 -3.33 13.37 -16.60
CA TYR A 282 -3.51 12.06 -17.24
C TYR A 282 -3.91 10.97 -16.25
N TRP A 283 -3.30 10.95 -15.06
CA TRP A 283 -3.67 10.03 -13.99
C TRP A 283 -5.15 10.17 -13.60
N GLU A 284 -5.61 11.40 -13.38
CA GLU A 284 -7.01 11.67 -13.04
C GLU A 284 -7.97 11.28 -14.15
N LYS A 285 -7.61 11.54 -15.40
CA LYS A 285 -8.41 11.17 -16.57
C LYS A 285 -8.50 9.66 -16.73
N GLU A 286 -7.36 8.97 -16.67
CA GLU A 286 -7.25 7.52 -16.83
C GLU A 286 -8.13 6.77 -15.82
N PHE A 287 -8.08 7.22 -14.57
CA PHE A 287 -8.77 6.57 -13.46
C PHE A 287 -10.13 7.19 -13.11
N SER A 288 -10.64 8.07 -13.95
CA SER A 288 -11.89 8.80 -13.72
C SER A 288 -13.11 7.90 -13.57
N HIS A 289 -13.10 6.71 -14.18
CA HIS A 289 -14.16 5.71 -14.08
C HIS A 289 -14.38 5.19 -12.65
N PHE A 290 -13.39 5.32 -11.76
CA PHE A 290 -13.55 4.99 -10.34
C PHE A 290 -14.08 6.14 -9.47
N ASN A 291 -14.26 7.36 -10.01
CA ASN A 291 -14.58 8.56 -9.23
C ASN A 291 -15.85 8.47 -8.38
N HIS A 292 -16.81 7.64 -8.77
CA HIS A 292 -18.06 7.45 -8.05
C HIS A 292 -18.00 6.35 -6.99
N SER A 293 -16.93 5.56 -6.96
CA SER A 293 -16.77 4.46 -6.03
C SER A 293 -16.22 4.95 -4.69
N PRO A 294 -16.81 4.55 -3.55
CA PRO A 294 -16.19 4.72 -2.23
C PRO A 294 -14.87 3.95 -2.07
N ARG A 295 -14.54 3.08 -3.03
CA ARG A 295 -13.34 2.23 -3.10
C ARG A 295 -12.25 2.81 -3.99
N LYS A 296 -12.49 3.99 -4.58
CA LYS A 296 -11.67 4.60 -5.63
C LYS A 296 -10.17 4.43 -5.38
N GLU A 297 -9.71 4.85 -4.22
CA GLU A 297 -8.29 4.99 -3.93
C GLU A 297 -7.54 3.66 -3.99
N PHE A 298 -8.11 2.57 -3.46
CA PHE A 298 -7.46 1.26 -3.54
C PHE A 298 -7.64 0.60 -4.91
N LEU A 299 -8.75 0.85 -5.60
CA LEU A 299 -8.99 0.32 -6.96
C LEU A 299 -8.05 0.95 -7.97
N ILE A 300 -7.82 2.26 -7.87
CA ILE A 300 -6.82 2.97 -8.68
C ILE A 300 -5.44 2.38 -8.44
N GLU A 301 -5.04 2.27 -7.18
CA GLU A 301 -3.74 1.73 -6.82
C GLU A 301 -3.57 0.28 -7.30
N ARG A 302 -4.63 -0.54 -7.20
CA ARG A 302 -4.63 -1.92 -7.70
C ARG A 302 -4.49 -1.97 -9.22
N SER A 303 -5.23 -1.14 -9.94
CA SER A 303 -5.19 -1.07 -11.41
C SER A 303 -3.83 -0.57 -11.91
N PHE A 304 -3.27 0.46 -11.25
CA PHE A 304 -1.92 0.95 -11.49
C PHE A 304 -0.86 -0.17 -11.33
N LEU A 305 -0.89 -0.87 -10.20
CA LEU A 305 0.03 -1.97 -9.94
C LEU A 305 -0.18 -3.15 -10.90
N LYS A 306 -1.43 -3.52 -11.24
CA LYS A 306 -1.73 -4.60 -12.21
C LYS A 306 -1.07 -4.33 -13.54
N ARG A 307 -1.12 -3.09 -14.03
CA ARG A 307 -0.51 -2.70 -15.31
C ARG A 307 1.01 -2.78 -15.26
N LEU A 308 1.65 -2.31 -14.19
CA LEU A 308 3.09 -2.44 -14.01
C LEU A 308 3.53 -3.91 -13.89
N PHE A 309 2.78 -4.73 -13.14
CA PHE A 309 3.04 -6.16 -13.03
C PHE A 309 2.83 -6.89 -14.35
N SER A 310 1.87 -6.48 -15.16
CA SER A 310 1.67 -7.04 -16.51
C SER A 310 2.91 -6.80 -17.38
N LYS A 311 3.45 -5.58 -17.38
CA LYS A 311 4.72 -5.27 -18.08
C LYS A 311 5.91 -6.05 -17.49
N TYR A 312 5.98 -6.17 -16.16
CA TYR A 312 6.99 -6.96 -15.49
C TYR A 312 6.99 -8.43 -15.93
N LEU A 313 5.81 -9.06 -15.94
CA LEU A 313 5.63 -10.46 -16.34
C LEU A 313 5.98 -10.69 -17.81
N ARG A 314 5.77 -9.69 -18.67
CA ARG A 314 6.16 -9.69 -20.10
C ARG A 314 7.62 -9.28 -20.36
N CYS A 315 8.40 -9.02 -19.30
CA CYS A 315 9.78 -8.51 -19.41
C CYS A 315 9.94 -7.16 -20.13
N GLU A 316 8.90 -6.34 -20.13
CA GLU A 316 8.86 -5.04 -20.82
C GLU A 316 9.44 -3.89 -19.99
N LEU A 317 9.70 -4.09 -18.70
CA LEU A 317 10.32 -3.09 -17.85
C LEU A 317 11.84 -3.02 -18.09
N SER A 318 12.45 -1.84 -18.03
CA SER A 318 13.90 -1.75 -17.90
C SER A 318 14.35 -2.18 -16.50
N ASP A 319 15.64 -2.45 -16.32
CA ASP A 319 16.17 -2.77 -14.98
C ASP A 319 16.04 -1.57 -14.02
N PHE A 320 16.05 -0.35 -14.57
CA PHE A 320 15.79 0.86 -13.81
C PHE A 320 14.33 0.97 -13.39
N ASP A 321 13.37 0.69 -14.28
CA ASP A 321 11.94 0.70 -13.94
C ASP A 321 11.61 -0.34 -12.86
N LEU A 322 12.20 -1.54 -12.96
CA LEU A 322 12.02 -2.59 -11.96
C LEU A 322 12.62 -2.18 -10.60
N TYR A 323 13.77 -1.53 -10.59
CA TYR A 323 14.35 -0.98 -9.36
C TYR A 323 13.41 0.04 -8.72
N LEU A 324 12.86 0.98 -9.50
CA LEU A 324 11.93 1.98 -9.00
C LEU A 324 10.60 1.38 -8.53
N LEU A 325 10.09 0.35 -9.22
CA LEU A 325 8.91 -0.39 -8.78
C LEU A 325 9.14 -1.05 -7.42
N ASN A 326 10.30 -1.67 -7.19
CA ASN A 326 10.63 -2.25 -5.90
C ASN A 326 10.68 -1.19 -4.77
N ILE A 327 11.26 -0.02 -5.04
CA ILE A 327 11.25 1.10 -4.09
C ILE A 327 9.81 1.54 -3.78
N TYR A 328 8.98 1.67 -4.82
CA TYR A 328 7.59 2.07 -4.66
C TYR A 328 6.82 1.11 -3.75
N LEU A 329 7.00 -0.22 -3.94
CA LEU A 329 6.38 -1.24 -3.09
C LEU A 329 6.90 -1.21 -1.65
N LEU A 330 8.19 -0.98 -1.44
CA LEU A 330 8.77 -0.79 -0.10
C LEU A 330 8.14 0.45 0.59
N ALA A 331 8.08 1.58 -0.12
CA ALA A 331 7.54 2.82 0.41
C ALA A 331 6.05 2.73 0.72
N LEU A 332 5.25 2.08 -0.14
CA LEU A 332 3.81 1.84 0.08
C LEU A 332 3.57 1.10 1.40
N ASN A 333 4.26 -0.01 1.61
CA ASN A 333 4.14 -0.82 2.82
C ASN A 333 4.64 -0.07 4.06
N LYS A 334 5.78 0.61 3.96
CA LYS A 334 6.34 1.42 5.04
C LYS A 334 5.42 2.56 5.44
N PHE A 335 4.81 3.24 4.46
CA PHE A 335 3.82 4.28 4.71
C PHE A 335 2.60 3.72 5.45
N LYS A 336 2.05 2.60 4.96
CA LYS A 336 0.89 1.95 5.56
C LYS A 336 1.13 1.54 7.00
N MET A 337 2.35 1.16 7.36
CA MET A 337 2.72 0.80 8.72
C MET A 337 2.64 1.93 9.73
N ILE A 338 2.75 3.19 9.32
CA ILE A 338 2.56 4.34 10.21
C ILE A 338 1.12 4.36 10.79
N PHE A 339 0.18 3.68 10.13
CA PHE A 339 -1.22 3.57 10.58
C PHE A 339 -1.55 2.26 11.31
N TYR A 340 -0.69 1.24 11.21
CA TYR A 340 -0.91 -0.06 11.83
C TYR A 340 -0.21 -0.13 13.18
N GLN A 341 -0.88 -0.75 14.15
CA GLN A 341 -0.25 -1.10 15.42
C GLN A 341 0.62 -2.33 15.17
N ASP A 342 1.93 -2.23 15.41
CA ASP A 342 2.71 -3.40 15.74
C ASP A 342 2.53 -3.71 17.23
N ASN A 343 2.63 -4.99 17.61
CA ASN A 343 2.53 -5.39 19.02
C ASN A 343 3.81 -5.01 19.81
N GLU A 344 4.69 -4.19 19.26
CA GLU A 344 5.94 -3.76 19.87
C GLU A 344 5.70 -2.54 20.78
N GLY A 345 5.27 -2.84 22.00
CA GLY A 345 5.08 -1.89 23.10
C GLY A 345 3.62 -1.54 23.34
N MET A 346 3.08 -1.99 24.47
CA MET A 346 1.68 -1.81 24.88
C MET A 346 1.45 -0.46 25.59
N GLY A 347 0.33 0.22 25.30
CA GLY A 347 -0.14 1.39 26.06
C GLY A 347 -1.30 2.19 25.43
N PHE A 348 -2.22 2.70 26.24
CA PHE A 348 -3.39 3.50 25.80
C PHE A 348 -3.00 4.78 25.04
N GLU A 349 -1.83 5.36 25.34
CA GLU A 349 -1.33 6.55 24.66
C GLU A 349 -0.89 6.25 23.22
N LYS A 350 -0.18 5.14 22.99
CA LYS A 350 0.14 4.65 21.64
C LYS A 350 -1.12 4.30 20.86
N PHE A 351 -2.11 3.70 21.52
CA PHE A 351 -3.41 3.40 20.93
C PHE A 351 -4.12 4.69 20.44
N LYS A 352 -4.20 5.70 21.31
CA LYS A 352 -4.77 7.01 20.97
C LYS A 352 -3.98 7.69 19.85
N HIS A 353 -2.66 7.60 19.86
CA HIS A 353 -1.80 8.16 18.82
C HIS A 353 -2.05 7.52 17.45
N SER A 354 -2.04 6.18 17.36
CA SER A 354 -2.32 5.43 16.13
C SER A 354 -3.72 5.73 15.56
N GLU A 355 -4.73 5.84 16.42
CA GLU A 355 -6.09 6.22 15.99
C GLU A 355 -6.21 7.68 15.54
N ASN A 356 -5.39 8.59 16.10
CA ASN A 356 -5.39 10.00 15.72
C ASN A 356 -4.63 10.25 14.41
N ILE A 357 -3.50 9.56 14.18
CA ILE A 357 -2.71 9.65 12.94
C ILE A 357 -3.59 9.40 11.70
N LYS A 358 -4.51 8.44 11.80
CA LYS A 358 -5.47 8.08 10.73
C LYS A 358 -6.34 9.25 10.27
N GLU A 359 -6.59 10.23 11.13
CA GLU A 359 -7.32 11.47 10.80
C GLU A 359 -6.39 12.65 10.54
N GLU A 360 -5.23 12.72 11.19
CA GLU A 360 -4.33 13.87 11.11
C GLU A 360 -3.93 14.15 9.65
N LEU A 361 -3.63 13.10 8.89
CA LEU A 361 -3.18 13.18 7.49
C LEU A 361 -4.27 13.45 6.47
N LEU A 362 -5.51 13.26 6.89
CA LEU A 362 -6.69 13.52 6.09
C LEU A 362 -7.10 14.99 6.33
N GLY A 363 -7.38 15.75 5.26
CA GLY A 363 -7.80 17.16 5.31
C GLY A 363 -8.92 17.47 4.33
N GLY A 364 -9.81 18.41 4.69
CA GLY A 364 -10.91 18.89 3.83
C GLY A 364 -12.21 19.18 4.59
N LYS A 365 -13.09 20.01 4.01
CA LYS A 365 -14.38 20.42 4.65
C LYS A 365 -15.35 19.24 4.91
N ASP A 366 -15.24 18.15 4.14
CA ASP A 366 -16.12 16.95 4.22
C ASP A 366 -15.37 15.65 4.54
N LEU A 367 -14.19 15.75 5.13
CA LEU A 367 -13.29 14.61 5.32
C LEU A 367 -13.91 13.44 6.08
N ASN A 368 -14.58 13.74 7.19
CA ASN A 368 -15.29 12.73 7.99
C ASN A 368 -16.31 11.98 7.14
N LYS A 369 -17.00 12.67 6.21
CA LYS A 369 -17.95 12.01 5.30
C LYS A 369 -17.25 11.09 4.31
N ARG A 370 -16.06 11.44 3.80
CA ARG A 370 -15.27 10.53 2.93
C ARG A 370 -14.87 9.26 3.68
N ILE A 371 -14.37 9.39 4.92
CA ILE A 371 -14.06 8.24 5.78
C ILE A 371 -15.32 7.41 6.05
N TYR A 372 -16.42 8.03 6.46
CA TYR A 372 -17.65 7.29 6.76
C TYR A 372 -18.20 6.57 5.54
N ARG A 373 -18.07 7.15 4.33
CA ARG A 373 -18.45 6.46 3.09
C ARG A 373 -17.63 5.19 2.86
N THR A 374 -16.32 5.20 3.13
CA THR A 374 -15.51 3.98 2.99
C THR A 374 -15.87 2.92 4.03
N VAL A 375 -16.15 3.36 5.26
CA VAL A 375 -16.61 2.48 6.35
C VAL A 375 -17.92 1.80 5.97
N PHE A 376 -18.94 2.57 5.59
CA PHE A 376 -20.24 2.01 5.23
C PHE A 376 -20.16 1.14 3.97
N ASP A 377 -19.42 1.57 2.95
CA ASP A 377 -19.21 0.76 1.75
C ASP A 377 -18.65 -0.62 2.08
N LYS A 378 -17.61 -0.69 2.93
CA LYS A 378 -17.02 -1.96 3.33
C LYS A 378 -18.05 -2.92 3.92
N TYR A 379 -18.84 -2.49 4.88
CA TYR A 379 -19.81 -3.38 5.53
C TYR A 379 -21.04 -3.69 4.68
N TYR A 380 -21.51 -2.71 3.90
CA TYR A 380 -22.60 -2.98 2.96
C TYR A 380 -22.16 -3.92 1.83
N SER A 381 -20.87 -3.89 1.46
CA SER A 381 -20.31 -4.82 0.46
C SER A 381 -20.22 -6.27 0.95
N GLU A 382 -20.15 -6.49 2.26
CA GLU A 382 -20.08 -7.83 2.85
C GLU A 382 -21.43 -8.57 2.79
N LYS A 383 -22.54 -7.85 2.64
CA LYS A 383 -23.93 -8.35 2.49
C LYS A 383 -24.46 -9.22 3.65
N ASN A 384 -23.61 -9.64 4.60
CA ASN A 384 -23.98 -10.45 5.75
C ASN A 384 -23.88 -9.72 7.10
N VAL A 385 -23.43 -8.47 7.15
CA VAL A 385 -23.31 -7.69 8.40
C VAL A 385 -24.63 -7.05 8.83
N LYS A 386 -25.33 -7.62 9.79
CA LYS A 386 -26.67 -7.15 10.23
C LYS A 386 -26.63 -5.97 11.21
N GLN A 387 -25.60 -5.91 12.04
CA GLN A 387 -25.45 -4.90 13.10
C GLN A 387 -23.98 -4.51 13.25
N ILE A 388 -23.74 -3.23 13.59
CA ILE A 388 -22.39 -2.69 13.79
C ILE A 388 -22.37 -1.78 15.02
N GLU A 389 -21.41 -2.01 15.91
CA GLU A 389 -21.10 -1.15 17.05
C GLU A 389 -19.81 -0.38 16.79
N PHE A 390 -19.93 0.95 16.62
CA PHE A 390 -18.79 1.83 16.40
C PHE A 390 -18.25 2.38 17.71
N ARG A 391 -16.97 2.14 17.95
CA ARG A 391 -16.19 2.75 19.01
C ARG A 391 -15.66 4.10 18.51
N ILE A 392 -15.94 5.15 19.28
CA ILE A 392 -15.55 6.52 18.94
C ILE A 392 -14.70 7.07 20.07
N ALA A 393 -13.54 7.64 19.72
CA ALA A 393 -12.68 8.29 20.69
C ALA A 393 -13.42 9.45 21.40
N PRO A 394 -13.16 9.70 22.70
CA PRO A 394 -13.80 10.77 23.44
C PRO A 394 -13.66 12.14 22.75
N LYS A 395 -14.73 12.93 22.79
CA LYS A 395 -14.79 14.29 22.24
C LYS A 395 -14.87 15.32 23.35
N THR A 396 -14.36 16.51 23.05
CA THR A 396 -14.22 17.62 24.01
C THR A 396 -15.55 18.31 24.31
N SER A 397 -16.58 18.10 23.48
CA SER A 397 -17.91 18.67 23.69
C SER A 397 -19.05 17.79 23.18
N VAL A 398 -20.22 17.95 23.81
CA VAL A 398 -21.47 17.31 23.39
C VAL A 398 -21.85 17.67 21.94
N LYS A 399 -21.54 18.90 21.52
CA LYS A 399 -21.79 19.38 20.14
C LYS A 399 -21.03 18.54 19.10
N GLU A 400 -19.80 18.15 19.41
CA GLU A 400 -19.00 17.29 18.53
C GLU A 400 -19.59 15.89 18.38
N TYR A 401 -20.08 15.30 19.48
CA TYR A 401 -20.79 14.02 19.42
C TYR A 401 -22.03 14.11 18.53
N TYR A 402 -22.89 15.11 18.73
CA TYR A 402 -24.08 15.30 17.88
C TYR A 402 -23.72 15.45 16.40
N LYS A 403 -22.64 16.19 16.09
CA LYS A 403 -22.17 16.36 14.72
C LYS A 403 -21.78 15.00 14.10
N ILE A 404 -20.96 14.21 14.79
CA ILE A 404 -20.50 12.89 14.30
C ILE A 404 -21.69 11.96 14.09
N ILE A 405 -22.60 11.89 15.07
CA ILE A 405 -23.79 11.02 15.00
C ILE A 405 -24.65 11.39 13.80
N ARG A 406 -24.91 12.68 13.60
CA ARG A 406 -25.70 13.17 12.47
C ARG A 406 -25.00 12.85 11.15
N ASP A 407 -23.70 13.08 11.06
CA ASP A 407 -22.94 12.81 9.82
C ASP A 407 -22.92 11.32 9.49
N LEU A 408 -22.72 10.44 10.48
CA LEU A 408 -22.82 8.98 10.32
C LEU A 408 -24.22 8.55 9.87
N LYS A 409 -25.27 9.10 10.49
CA LYS A 409 -26.66 8.81 10.12
C LYS A 409 -26.93 9.21 8.67
N ASN A 410 -26.54 10.41 8.28
CA ASN A 410 -26.74 10.91 6.92
C ASN A 410 -26.06 10.00 5.88
N VAL A 411 -24.79 9.63 6.11
CA VAL A 411 -24.07 8.73 5.18
C VAL A 411 -24.71 7.34 5.15
N ASN A 412 -25.13 6.80 6.30
CA ASN A 412 -25.82 5.51 6.35
C ASN A 412 -27.14 5.55 5.55
N ASP A 413 -27.93 6.62 5.71
CA ASP A 413 -29.20 6.79 5.02
C ASP A 413 -29.01 6.90 3.50
N ASP A 414 -27.94 7.56 3.03
CA ASP A 414 -27.55 7.60 1.62
C ASP A 414 -27.26 6.20 1.07
N PHE A 415 -26.51 5.37 1.80
CA PHE A 415 -26.23 3.98 1.40
C PHE A 415 -27.50 3.11 1.41
N LYS A 416 -28.35 3.25 2.44
CA LYS A 416 -29.64 2.55 2.51
C LYS A 416 -30.52 2.88 1.31
N LYS A 417 -30.59 4.15 0.91
CA LYS A 417 -31.36 4.57 -0.26
C LYS A 417 -30.83 3.94 -1.55
N LYS A 418 -29.51 3.97 -1.77
CA LYS A 418 -28.87 3.34 -2.93
C LYS A 418 -29.15 1.83 -2.99
N ILE A 419 -29.04 1.16 -1.86
CA ILE A 419 -29.26 -0.29 -1.77
C ILE A 419 -30.74 -0.63 -1.94
N ARG A 420 -31.67 0.13 -1.35
CA ARG A 420 -33.10 -0.09 -1.58
C ARG A 420 -33.48 0.05 -3.05
N ILE A 421 -32.90 1.01 -3.78
CA ILE A 421 -33.11 1.16 -5.23
C ILE A 421 -32.56 -0.05 -6.01
N MET A 422 -31.42 -0.60 -5.58
CA MET A 422 -30.87 -1.82 -6.20
C MET A 422 -31.66 -3.08 -5.83
N LEU A 423 -32.17 -3.18 -4.60
CA LEU A 423 -32.87 -4.36 -4.08
C LEU A 423 -34.38 -4.36 -4.32
N SER A 424 -35.01 -3.23 -4.65
CA SER A 424 -36.40 -3.21 -5.15
C SER A 424 -36.57 -3.96 -6.47
N ASN A 425 -35.46 -4.30 -7.13
CA ASN A 425 -35.41 -5.18 -8.31
C ASN A 425 -35.10 -6.65 -7.96
N LEU A 426 -34.81 -7.00 -6.69
CA LEU A 426 -34.24 -8.30 -6.26
C LEU A 426 -34.77 -8.85 -4.91
N ASP A 427 -35.83 -8.27 -4.33
CA ASP A 427 -36.56 -8.79 -3.16
C ASP A 427 -35.70 -9.24 -1.95
N LEU A 428 -34.72 -8.41 -1.57
CA LEU A 428 -33.88 -8.62 -0.37
C LEU A 428 -33.84 -7.35 0.50
N SER A 429 -33.96 -7.49 1.82
CA SER A 429 -33.82 -6.37 2.77
C SER A 429 -32.52 -6.48 3.57
N PHE A 430 -31.48 -5.73 3.20
CA PHE A 430 -30.29 -5.57 4.02
C PHE A 430 -30.20 -4.15 4.56
N THR A 431 -30.11 -4.00 5.88
CA THR A 431 -30.05 -2.69 6.53
C THR A 431 -29.25 -2.82 7.82
N ILE A 432 -28.22 -1.99 8.00
CA ILE A 432 -27.56 -1.85 9.30
C ILE A 432 -28.60 -1.21 10.23
N SER A 433 -29.16 -2.06 11.10
CA SER A 433 -30.37 -1.78 11.88
C SER A 433 -30.07 -1.04 13.19
N LYS A 434 -28.84 -1.17 13.70
CA LYS A 434 -28.43 -0.56 14.97
C LYS A 434 -26.98 -0.12 14.88
N ILE A 435 -26.73 1.16 15.17
CA ILE A 435 -25.41 1.72 15.44
C ILE A 435 -25.36 1.98 16.94
N LYS A 436 -24.51 1.24 17.64
CA LYS A 436 -24.25 1.47 19.06
C LYS A 436 -22.89 2.12 19.21
N MET A 437 -22.77 3.07 20.15
CA MET A 437 -21.52 3.76 20.43
C MET A 437 -21.06 3.44 21.83
N ILE A 438 -19.82 2.98 21.94
CA ILE A 438 -19.12 2.82 23.21
C ILE A 438 -18.03 3.89 23.28
N LEU A 439 -18.04 4.65 24.36
CA LEU A 439 -16.93 5.51 24.76
C LEU A 439 -15.82 4.61 25.29
N ILE A 440 -14.63 4.66 24.67
CA ILE A 440 -13.41 4.04 25.21
C ILE A 440 -12.67 5.06 26.04
#